data_AF-B1C6Y9-F1
#
_entry.id   AF-B1C6Y9-F1
#
_cell.length_a   1.000
_cell.length_b   1.000
_cell.length_c   1.000
_cell.angle_alpha   90.00
_cell.angle_beta   90.00
_cell.angle_gamma   90.00
#
_symmetry.space_group_name_H-M   'P 1'
#
loop_
_entity.id
_entity.type
_entity.pdbx_description
1 polymer ?
#
loop_
_entity_poly.entity_id
_entity_poly.type
_entity_poly.pdbx_seq_one_letter_code
_entity_poly.pdbx_strand_id
1 'polypeptide(L)'
;MPQGCIWYSLPLPAPSIWILAFQKFRWEVLMVKYAPRKVYIKENSGYVELSYRDFCRRRQADQSYMDKLFIPVQGCLIEVVREQYADFYKEKERWRYLKKLDTNHKLLSLEGFTDSEGNVLDFVVDEAVDVAETVVHAVMVDRLKAALPLLSGSEQALINAIFFEGLSEREVGLRLGVTQSVVNKRKAKILAKLRKIIENKI
;
A
#
# COMPACT_ATOMS: atom_id res chain seq x y z
N MET A 1 52.88 -4.67 -11.01
CA MET A 1 52.82 -5.61 -9.86
C MET A 1 53.47 -4.94 -8.67
N PRO A 2 52.69 -4.59 -7.63
CA PRO A 2 53.06 -4.97 -6.27
C PRO A 2 51.85 -5.59 -5.54
N GLN A 3 51.97 -6.84 -5.10
CA GLN A 3 52.23 -7.25 -3.71
C GLN A 3 51.06 -6.96 -2.77
N GLY A 4 50.28 -8.02 -2.55
CA GLY A 4 49.13 -8.03 -1.66
C GLY A 4 49.54 -8.07 -0.18
N CYS A 5 48.79 -7.36 0.64
CA CYS A 5 48.82 -7.47 2.09
C CYS A 5 47.66 -8.35 2.55
N ILE A 6 48.03 -9.41 3.26
CA ILE A 6 47.16 -10.42 3.87
C ILE A 6 46.48 -9.80 5.09
N TRP A 7 45.15 -9.92 5.18
CA TRP A 7 44.38 -9.47 6.34
C TRP A 7 44.05 -10.65 7.24
N TYR A 8 44.42 -10.56 8.52
CA TYR A 8 43.99 -11.49 9.55
C TYR A 8 42.52 -11.21 9.91
N SER A 9 41.69 -12.25 9.82
CA SER A 9 40.29 -12.23 10.25
C SER A 9 40.19 -12.45 11.76
N LEU A 10 39.62 -11.49 12.48
CA LEU A 10 39.05 -11.70 13.82
C LEU A 10 37.55 -11.36 13.78
N PRO A 11 36.68 -12.18 14.39
CA PRO A 11 35.24 -12.06 14.24
C PRO A 11 34.70 -11.04 15.25
N LEU A 12 33.88 -10.09 14.79
CA LEU A 12 33.14 -9.18 15.66
C LEU A 12 31.63 -9.38 15.47
N PRO A 13 30.83 -9.18 16.53
CA PRO A 13 29.46 -9.65 16.63
C PRO A 13 28.51 -8.80 15.79
N ALA A 14 27.36 -9.40 15.45
CA ALA A 14 26.33 -8.84 14.58
C ALA A 14 25.99 -7.37 14.93
N PRO A 15 26.22 -6.42 14.01
CA PRO A 15 25.88 -5.04 14.25
C PRO A 15 24.46 -4.73 13.78
N SER A 16 23.76 -3.95 14.60
CA SER A 16 22.41 -3.41 14.39
C SER A 16 22.27 -2.72 13.03
N ILE A 17 21.05 -2.74 12.48
CA ILE A 17 20.67 -2.26 11.12
C ILE A 17 21.22 -0.85 10.78
N TRP A 18 21.50 -0.02 11.78
CA TRP A 18 22.11 1.31 11.62
C TRP A 18 23.57 1.30 11.16
N ILE A 19 24.35 0.28 11.52
CA ILE A 19 25.76 0.15 11.13
C ILE A 19 25.89 -0.29 9.65
N LEU A 20 24.90 -1.03 9.12
CA LEU A 20 24.88 -1.45 7.72
C LEU A 20 24.63 -0.27 6.75
N ALA A 21 23.86 0.74 7.17
CA ALA A 21 23.68 1.97 6.38
C ALA A 21 24.97 2.81 6.34
N PHE A 22 25.68 2.90 7.47
CA PHE A 22 26.92 3.68 7.59
C PHE A 22 28.13 3.00 6.91
N GLN A 23 28.25 1.67 7.00
CA GLN A 23 29.29 0.92 6.27
C GLN A 23 29.08 0.92 4.76
N LYS A 24 27.85 1.07 4.26
CA LYS A 24 27.57 1.06 2.82
C LYS A 24 27.97 2.36 2.14
N PHE A 25 28.01 3.48 2.87
CA PHE A 25 28.58 4.73 2.37
C PHE A 25 30.11 4.68 2.25
N ARG A 26 30.77 3.91 3.12
CA ARG A 26 32.21 3.60 3.03
C ARG A 26 32.58 2.98 1.67
N TRP A 27 31.63 2.33 1.00
CA TRP A 27 31.81 1.73 -0.33
C TRP A 27 31.33 2.61 -1.50
N GLU A 28 30.33 3.48 -1.34
CA GLU A 28 29.90 4.38 -2.44
C GLU A 28 30.94 5.49 -2.75
N VAL A 29 31.70 5.98 -1.76
CA VAL A 29 32.83 6.91 -2.00
C VAL A 29 34.05 6.19 -2.61
N LEU A 30 34.22 4.89 -2.34
CA LEU A 30 35.22 4.04 -3.01
C LEU A 30 34.81 3.68 -4.45
N MET A 31 33.56 3.92 -4.84
CA MET A 31 33.03 3.61 -6.16
C MET A 31 32.58 4.86 -6.92
N VAL A 32 33.31 5.98 -6.77
CA VAL A 32 33.44 6.83 -7.95
C VAL A 32 34.26 5.99 -8.93
N LYS A 33 33.67 5.55 -10.05
CA LYS A 33 34.40 4.84 -11.12
C LYS A 33 35.66 5.61 -11.61
N TYR A 34 35.80 6.87 -11.21
CA TYR A 34 36.87 7.80 -11.55
C TYR A 34 37.29 8.63 -10.34
N ALA A 35 38.55 9.06 -10.25
CA ALA A 35 38.95 10.02 -9.21
C ALA A 35 38.11 11.32 -9.35
N PRO A 36 37.62 11.91 -8.25
CA PRO A 36 36.89 13.17 -8.31
C PRO A 36 37.80 14.25 -8.90
N ARG A 37 37.25 15.09 -9.77
CA ARG A 37 37.96 16.19 -10.42
C ARG A 37 38.45 17.20 -9.40
N LYS A 38 37.61 17.49 -8.39
CA LYS A 38 37.88 18.46 -7.31
C LYS A 38 37.19 18.01 -6.01
N VAL A 39 37.76 18.40 -4.88
CA VAL A 39 37.15 18.22 -3.55
C VAL A 39 36.94 19.59 -2.94
N TYR A 40 35.79 19.84 -2.34
CA TYR A 40 35.44 21.10 -1.68
C TYR A 40 35.16 20.85 -0.20
N ILE A 41 35.80 21.63 0.65
CA ILE A 41 35.71 21.58 2.11
C ILE A 41 34.94 22.80 2.58
N LYS A 42 34.07 22.61 3.57
CA LYS A 42 33.26 23.68 4.13
C LYS A 42 34.05 24.41 5.22
N GLU A 43 34.35 25.67 4.97
CA GLU A 43 34.99 26.59 5.92
C GLU A 43 34.03 27.74 6.28
N ASN A 44 34.36 28.53 7.32
CA ASN A 44 33.47 29.57 7.85
C ASN A 44 33.07 30.65 6.82
N SER A 45 33.86 30.85 5.76
CA SER A 45 33.62 31.82 4.69
C SER A 45 33.16 31.21 3.36
N GLY A 46 32.90 29.89 3.30
CA GLY A 46 32.43 29.24 2.07
C GLY A 46 33.09 27.88 1.81
N TYR A 47 33.26 27.55 0.52
CA TYR A 47 33.88 26.30 0.09
C TYR A 47 35.28 26.53 -0.44
N VAL A 48 36.24 25.78 0.07
CA VAL A 48 37.64 25.81 -0.39
C VAL A 48 37.98 24.53 -1.12
N GLU A 49 38.65 24.67 -2.26
CA GLU A 49 39.11 23.53 -3.05
C GLU A 49 40.30 22.85 -2.34
N LEU A 50 40.23 21.52 -2.24
CA LEU A 50 41.31 20.67 -1.78
C LEU A 50 41.68 19.66 -2.87
N SER A 51 42.97 19.39 -3.02
CA SER A 51 43.43 18.33 -3.90
C SER A 51 42.96 16.96 -3.40
N TYR A 52 42.65 16.04 -4.31
CA TYR A 52 42.23 14.69 -3.93
C TYR A 52 43.29 13.94 -3.10
N ARG A 53 44.58 14.19 -3.37
CA ARG A 53 45.69 13.58 -2.62
C ARG A 53 45.73 14.08 -1.17
N ASP A 54 45.51 15.37 -0.95
CA ASP A 54 45.50 15.95 0.40
C ASP A 54 44.22 15.56 1.14
N PHE A 55 43.09 15.41 0.45
CA PHE A 55 41.86 14.85 1.02
C PHE A 55 42.10 13.44 1.56
N CYS A 56 42.71 12.55 0.76
CA CYS A 56 43.04 11.20 1.18
C CYS A 56 43.99 11.18 2.38
N ARG A 57 45.01 12.05 2.39
CA ARG A 57 45.96 12.18 3.51
C ARG A 57 45.25 12.60 4.80
N ARG A 58 44.39 13.62 4.75
CA ARG A 58 43.62 14.12 5.91
C ARG A 58 42.70 13.03 6.47
N ARG A 59 42.02 12.31 5.59
CA ARG A 59 41.18 11.16 5.97
C ARG A 59 41.97 10.10 6.73
N GLN A 60 43.16 9.75 6.25
CA GLN A 60 43.98 8.69 6.86
C GLN A 60 44.63 9.11 8.18
N ALA A 61 44.94 10.39 8.34
CA ALA A 61 45.63 10.91 9.51
C ALA A 61 44.70 11.25 10.68
N ASP A 62 43.45 11.64 10.41
CA ASP A 62 42.52 12.12 11.43
C ASP A 62 41.20 11.34 11.43
N GLN A 63 40.91 10.70 12.56
CA GLN A 63 39.68 9.95 12.78
C GLN A 63 38.46 10.88 12.83
N SER A 64 38.57 12.10 13.35
CA SER A 64 37.47 13.07 13.36
C SER A 64 37.08 13.50 11.95
N TYR A 65 38.02 13.43 11.00
CA TYR A 65 37.76 13.74 9.60
C TYR A 65 36.96 12.64 8.89
N MET A 66 36.92 11.41 9.44
CA MET A 66 36.12 10.30 8.90
C MET A 66 34.62 10.49 9.12
N ASP A 67 34.23 11.26 10.14
CA ASP A 67 32.82 11.51 10.47
C ASP A 67 32.20 12.63 9.60
N LYS A 68 33.03 13.36 8.84
CA LYS A 68 32.57 14.37 7.88
C LYS A 68 31.85 13.73 6.71
N LEU A 69 30.72 14.34 6.32
CA LEU A 69 29.86 13.85 5.25
C LEU A 69 30.15 14.56 3.95
N PHE A 70 30.12 13.81 2.84
CA PHE A 70 30.40 14.35 1.52
C PHE A 70 29.37 13.85 0.50
N ILE A 71 28.97 14.73 -0.41
CA ILE A 71 28.07 14.42 -1.52
C ILE A 71 28.84 14.54 -2.85
N PRO A 72 28.72 13.57 -3.76
CA PRO A 72 29.25 13.69 -5.11
C PRO A 72 28.29 14.50 -6.01
N VAL A 73 28.79 15.58 -6.62
CA VAL A 73 28.04 16.42 -7.57
C VAL A 73 28.91 16.68 -8.81
N GLN A 74 28.47 16.22 -9.98
CA GLN A 74 29.15 16.47 -11.28
C GLN A 74 30.67 16.16 -11.29
N GLY A 75 31.08 15.09 -10.61
CA GLY A 75 32.49 14.71 -10.51
C GLY A 75 33.30 15.50 -9.49
N CYS A 76 32.67 16.38 -8.70
CA CYS A 76 33.25 17.01 -7.52
C CYS A 76 32.74 16.34 -6.25
N LEU A 77 33.53 16.39 -5.18
CA LEU A 77 33.14 15.90 -3.86
C LEU A 77 33.00 17.09 -2.90
N ILE A 78 31.82 17.29 -2.32
CA ILE A 78 31.51 18.50 -1.52
C ILE A 78 31.21 18.09 -0.08
N GLU A 79 31.90 18.68 0.90
CA GLU A 79 31.60 18.51 2.33
C GLU A 79 30.25 19.13 2.68
N VAL A 80 29.41 18.41 3.40
CA VAL A 80 28.08 18.89 3.78
C VAL A 80 27.74 18.55 5.23
N VAL A 81 26.74 19.25 5.75
CA VAL A 81 26.15 18.90 7.05
C VAL A 81 25.15 17.76 6.88
N ARG A 82 24.82 17.11 8.00
CA ARG A 82 23.95 15.93 8.04
C ARG A 82 22.58 16.14 7.41
N GLU A 83 21.98 17.32 7.59
CA GLU A 83 20.67 17.66 7.02
C GLU A 83 20.70 17.65 5.49
N GLN A 84 21.64 18.39 4.90
CA GLN A 84 21.83 18.46 3.44
C GLN A 84 22.17 17.09 2.83
N TYR A 85 22.94 16.29 3.57
CA TYR A 85 23.24 14.93 3.18
C TYR A 85 22.01 14.03 3.15
N ALA A 86 21.17 14.09 4.19
CA ALA A 86 19.94 13.31 4.25
C ALA A 86 18.99 13.72 3.11
N ASP A 87 18.83 15.03 2.86
CA ASP A 87 17.97 15.55 1.81
C ASP A 87 18.41 15.10 0.42
N PHE A 88 19.71 15.11 0.14
CA PHE A 88 20.24 14.65 -1.16
C PHE A 88 19.95 13.17 -1.45
N TYR A 89 19.99 12.33 -0.42
CA TYR A 89 19.75 10.89 -0.58
C TYR A 89 18.30 10.46 -0.37
N LYS A 90 17.43 11.33 0.14
CA LYS A 90 16.03 11.03 0.47
C LYS A 90 15.26 10.40 -0.69
N GLU A 91 15.38 10.98 -1.89
CA GLU A 91 14.68 10.47 -3.07
C GLU A 91 15.25 9.12 -3.52
N LYS A 92 16.58 8.97 -3.54
CA LYS A 92 17.26 7.71 -3.90
C LYS A 92 16.88 6.57 -2.94
N GLU A 93 16.76 6.88 -1.65
CA GLU A 93 16.32 5.92 -0.63
C GLU A 93 14.85 5.54 -0.78
N ARG A 94 13.97 6.52 -1.06
CA ARG A 94 12.57 6.27 -1.38
C ARG A 94 12.43 5.33 -2.59
N TRP A 95 13.15 5.61 -3.66
CA TRP A 95 13.17 4.76 -4.85
C TRP A 95 13.64 3.32 -4.55
N ARG A 96 14.69 3.16 -3.74
CA ARG A 96 15.17 1.84 -3.29
C ARG A 96 14.14 1.09 -2.47
N TYR A 97 13.44 1.81 -1.58
CA TYR A 97 12.39 1.23 -0.75
C TYR A 97 11.22 0.74 -1.59
N LEU A 98 10.72 1.57 -2.52
CA LEU A 98 9.64 1.20 -3.45
C LEU A 98 10.02 -0.04 -4.28
N LYS A 99 11.22 -0.06 -4.87
CA LYS A 99 11.71 -1.22 -5.63
C LYS A 99 11.78 -2.50 -4.79
N LYS A 100 12.14 -2.37 -3.51
CA LYS A 100 12.16 -3.51 -2.56
C LYS A 100 10.74 -4.00 -2.27
N LEU A 101 9.78 -3.10 -2.09
CA LEU A 101 8.37 -3.47 -1.94
C LEU A 101 7.85 -4.19 -3.17
N ASP A 102 8.10 -3.67 -4.37
CA ASP A 102 7.67 -4.30 -5.62
C ASP A 102 8.21 -5.74 -5.73
N THR A 103 9.48 -5.93 -5.38
CA THR A 103 10.11 -7.26 -5.41
C THR A 103 9.52 -8.21 -4.36
N ASN A 104 9.32 -7.74 -3.13
CA ASN A 104 8.80 -8.56 -2.02
C ASN A 104 7.34 -8.98 -2.27
N HIS A 105 6.53 -8.06 -2.76
CA HIS A 105 5.11 -8.27 -3.01
C HIS A 105 4.84 -8.80 -4.42
N LYS A 106 5.90 -9.04 -5.23
CA LYS A 106 5.81 -9.45 -6.64
C LYS A 106 4.83 -8.57 -7.43
N LEU A 107 4.78 -7.28 -7.10
CA LEU A 107 3.90 -6.33 -7.77
C LEU A 107 4.46 -6.09 -9.16
N LEU A 108 3.60 -6.15 -10.16
CA LEU A 108 3.92 -5.85 -11.54
C LEU A 108 3.27 -4.50 -11.88
N SER A 109 4.00 -3.66 -12.61
CA SER A 109 3.44 -2.38 -13.07
C SER A 109 2.36 -2.64 -14.10
N LEU A 110 1.15 -2.13 -13.86
CA LEU A 110 0.04 -2.20 -14.82
C LEU A 110 0.39 -1.56 -16.15
N GLU A 111 1.16 -0.47 -16.13
CA GLU A 111 1.55 0.29 -17.31
C GLU A 111 2.60 -0.43 -18.17
N GLY A 112 3.25 -1.48 -17.62
CA GLY A 112 4.19 -2.31 -18.36
C GLY A 112 3.53 -3.34 -19.28
N PHE A 113 2.20 -3.46 -19.26
CA PHE A 113 1.45 -4.49 -19.96
C PHE A 113 0.64 -4.00 -21.17
N THR A 114 0.77 -2.73 -21.56
CA THR A 114 0.10 -2.25 -22.78
C THR A 114 0.93 -2.67 -24.00
N ASP A 115 0.47 -3.68 -24.73
CA ASP A 115 0.92 -3.95 -26.09
C ASP A 115 0.01 -3.23 -27.10
N SER A 116 0.31 -3.36 -28.39
CA SER A 116 -0.52 -2.78 -29.45
C SER A 116 -1.88 -3.47 -29.61
N GLU A 117 -2.16 -4.53 -28.86
CA GLU A 117 -3.33 -5.40 -29.00
C GLU A 117 -4.40 -5.13 -27.93
N GLY A 118 -4.09 -4.43 -26.84
CA GLY A 118 -5.09 -3.92 -25.92
C GLY A 118 -4.58 -3.61 -24.51
N ASN A 119 -5.49 -3.11 -23.67
CA ASN A 119 -5.19 -2.88 -22.26
C ASN A 119 -5.35 -4.20 -21.50
N VAL A 120 -4.30 -4.68 -20.85
CA VAL A 120 -4.35 -5.92 -20.06
C VAL A 120 -5.39 -5.89 -18.94
N LEU A 121 -5.79 -4.71 -18.48
CA LEU A 121 -6.91 -4.54 -17.54
C LEU A 121 -8.24 -5.11 -18.03
N ASP A 122 -8.48 -5.15 -19.34
CA ASP A 122 -9.72 -5.72 -19.89
C ASP A 122 -9.80 -7.25 -19.71
N PHE A 123 -8.65 -7.90 -19.45
CA PHE A 123 -8.57 -9.34 -19.18
C PHE A 123 -8.53 -9.67 -17.68
N VAL A 124 -8.43 -8.67 -16.79
CA VAL A 124 -8.47 -8.87 -15.35
C VAL A 124 -9.93 -8.98 -14.91
N VAL A 125 -10.38 -10.22 -14.69
CA VAL A 125 -11.73 -10.50 -14.18
C VAL A 125 -11.78 -10.19 -12.69
N ASP A 126 -12.79 -9.43 -12.28
CA ASP A 126 -13.11 -9.25 -10.86
C ASP A 126 -13.84 -10.50 -10.34
N GLU A 127 -13.07 -11.41 -9.74
CA GLU A 127 -13.60 -12.65 -9.18
C GLU A 127 -14.61 -12.43 -8.03
N ALA A 128 -14.69 -11.23 -7.46
CA ALA A 128 -15.69 -10.90 -6.45
C ALA A 128 -17.07 -10.59 -7.04
N VAL A 129 -17.16 -10.36 -8.35
CA VAL A 129 -18.40 -10.04 -9.05
C VAL A 129 -18.95 -11.30 -9.72
N ASP A 130 -19.80 -12.04 -9.01
CA ASP A 130 -20.62 -13.08 -9.64
C ASP A 130 -21.79 -12.42 -10.39
N VAL A 131 -21.59 -12.23 -11.70
CA VAL A 131 -22.62 -11.70 -12.60
C VAL A 131 -23.86 -12.58 -12.61
N ALA A 132 -23.70 -13.91 -12.52
CA ALA A 132 -24.83 -14.83 -12.50
C ALA A 132 -25.65 -14.66 -11.21
N GLU A 133 -24.98 -14.57 -10.05
CA GLU A 133 -25.65 -14.28 -8.77
C GLU A 133 -26.34 -12.91 -8.79
N THR A 134 -25.70 -11.89 -9.37
CA THR A 134 -26.26 -10.54 -9.51
C THR A 134 -27.54 -10.54 -10.35
N VAL A 135 -27.54 -11.25 -11.48
CA VAL A 135 -28.72 -11.38 -12.35
C VAL A 135 -29.83 -12.16 -11.64
N VAL A 136 -29.50 -13.25 -10.95
CA VAL A 136 -30.47 -14.02 -10.16
C VAL A 136 -31.10 -13.14 -9.07
N HIS A 137 -30.29 -12.35 -8.35
CA HIS A 137 -30.79 -11.42 -7.34
C HIS A 137 -31.71 -10.35 -7.93
N ALA A 138 -31.35 -9.75 -9.07
CA ALA A 138 -32.20 -8.77 -9.75
C ALA A 138 -33.55 -9.37 -10.16
N VAL A 139 -33.56 -10.56 -10.75
CA VAL A 139 -34.80 -11.27 -11.13
C VAL A 139 -35.65 -11.60 -9.89
N MET A 140 -35.03 -12.02 -8.78
CA MET A 140 -35.75 -12.27 -7.53
C MET A 140 -36.39 -10.99 -6.96
N VAL A 141 -35.68 -9.86 -7.02
CA VAL A 141 -36.19 -8.55 -6.59
C VAL A 141 -37.39 -8.12 -7.43
N ASP A 142 -37.33 -8.28 -8.75
CA ASP A 142 -38.44 -7.90 -9.64
C ASP A 142 -39.67 -8.78 -9.43
N ARG A 143 -39.47 -10.09 -9.23
CA ARG A 143 -40.55 -11.02 -8.86
C ARG A 143 -41.19 -10.63 -7.53
N LEU A 144 -40.38 -10.24 -6.54
CA LEU A 144 -40.89 -9.78 -5.24
C LEU A 144 -41.67 -8.47 -5.37
N LYS A 145 -41.16 -7.48 -6.14
CA LYS A 145 -41.86 -6.22 -6.42
C LYS A 145 -43.21 -6.45 -7.11
N ALA A 146 -43.30 -7.44 -8.00
CA ALA A 146 -44.55 -7.82 -8.65
C ALA A 146 -45.51 -8.61 -7.73
N ALA A 147 -45.01 -9.21 -6.65
CA ALA A 147 -45.80 -9.99 -5.69
C ALA A 147 -46.35 -9.14 -4.54
N LEU A 148 -45.63 -8.11 -4.10
CA LEU A 148 -46.04 -7.24 -2.99
C LEU A 148 -47.44 -6.60 -3.19
N PRO A 149 -47.80 -6.07 -4.38
CA PRO A 149 -49.13 -5.50 -4.63
C PRO A 149 -50.29 -6.52 -4.53
N LEU A 150 -50.00 -7.83 -4.63
CA LEU A 150 -51.01 -8.90 -4.55
C LEU A 150 -51.37 -9.29 -3.10
N LEU A 151 -50.63 -8.77 -2.13
CA LEU A 151 -50.98 -8.89 -0.71
C LEU A 151 -52.15 -7.96 -0.37
N SER A 152 -52.92 -8.29 0.67
CA SER A 152 -53.96 -7.39 1.16
C SER A 152 -53.35 -6.16 1.85
N GLY A 153 -54.09 -5.04 1.93
CA GLY A 153 -53.58 -3.82 2.54
C GLY A 153 -53.06 -3.99 3.98
N SER A 154 -53.70 -4.86 4.77
CA SER A 154 -53.23 -5.20 6.13
C SER A 154 -51.93 -6.02 6.14
N GLU A 155 -51.74 -6.89 5.13
CA GLU A 155 -50.53 -7.70 4.98
C GLU A 155 -49.35 -6.83 4.53
N GLN A 156 -49.60 -5.91 3.58
CA GLN A 156 -48.60 -4.95 3.12
C GLN A 156 -48.14 -4.02 4.25
N ALA A 157 -49.08 -3.47 5.03
CA ALA A 157 -48.76 -2.62 6.17
C ALA A 157 -47.87 -3.34 7.20
N LEU A 158 -48.11 -4.63 7.44
CA LEU A 158 -47.29 -5.43 8.35
C LEU A 158 -45.87 -5.68 7.81
N ILE A 159 -45.72 -5.97 6.52
CA ILE A 159 -44.40 -6.15 5.88
C ILE A 159 -43.62 -4.83 5.86
N ASN A 160 -44.29 -3.71 5.53
CA ASN A 160 -43.67 -2.39 5.53
C ASN A 160 -43.14 -2.00 6.91
N ALA A 161 -43.95 -2.20 7.96
CA ALA A 161 -43.55 -1.93 9.34
C ALA A 161 -42.30 -2.71 9.77
N ILE A 162 -42.18 -3.98 9.39
CA ILE A 162 -41.07 -4.85 9.83
C ILE A 162 -39.81 -4.67 8.98
N PHE A 163 -39.95 -4.67 7.65
CA PHE A 163 -38.79 -4.75 6.75
C PHE A 163 -38.35 -3.39 6.20
N PHE A 164 -39.23 -2.38 6.14
CA PHE A 164 -38.90 -1.07 5.60
C PHE A 164 -38.80 0.01 6.70
N GLU A 165 -39.68 -0.03 7.71
CA GLU A 165 -39.61 0.88 8.88
C GLU A 165 -38.70 0.35 9.99
N GLY A 166 -38.26 -0.91 9.91
CA GLY A 166 -37.33 -1.51 10.87
C GLY A 166 -37.90 -1.77 12.26
N LEU A 167 -39.23 -1.80 12.42
CA LEU A 167 -39.87 -2.04 13.71
C LEU A 167 -39.75 -3.50 14.11
N SER A 168 -39.50 -3.73 15.40
CA SER A 168 -39.51 -5.08 15.96
C SER A 168 -40.93 -5.66 16.01
N GLU A 169 -41.04 -6.98 15.96
CA GLU A 169 -42.33 -7.68 16.05
C GLU A 169 -43.10 -7.36 17.34
N ARG A 170 -42.37 -7.01 18.41
CA ARG A 170 -42.95 -6.57 19.69
C ARG A 170 -43.55 -5.17 19.59
N GLU A 171 -42.87 -4.21 18.96
CA GLU A 171 -43.37 -2.85 18.76
C GLU A 171 -44.58 -2.84 17.83
N VAL A 172 -44.54 -3.64 16.76
CA VAL A 172 -45.67 -3.83 15.85
C VAL A 172 -46.87 -4.44 16.58
N GLY A 173 -46.62 -5.41 17.47
CA GLY A 173 -47.66 -6.01 18.33
C GLY A 173 -48.32 -4.97 19.24
N LEU A 174 -47.52 -4.13 19.89
CA LEU A 174 -48.02 -3.03 20.74
C LEU A 174 -48.88 -2.04 19.94
N ARG A 175 -48.45 -1.63 18.74
CA ARG A 175 -49.24 -0.74 17.86
C ARG A 175 -50.56 -1.34 17.42
N LEU A 176 -50.59 -2.65 17.19
CA LEU A 176 -51.78 -3.38 16.72
C LEU A 176 -52.64 -3.92 17.86
N GLY A 177 -52.25 -3.73 19.12
CA GLY A 177 -52.93 -4.29 20.29
C GLY A 177 -52.91 -5.81 20.36
N VAL A 178 -51.91 -6.46 19.76
CA VAL A 178 -51.77 -7.92 19.70
C VAL A 178 -50.44 -8.39 20.28
N THR A 179 -50.40 -9.64 20.75
CA THR A 179 -49.16 -10.25 21.24
C THR A 179 -48.16 -10.46 20.09
N GLN A 180 -46.86 -10.37 20.39
CA GLN A 180 -45.76 -10.65 19.46
C GLN A 180 -45.94 -12.00 18.71
N SER A 181 -46.42 -13.05 19.40
CA SER A 181 -46.64 -14.37 18.78
C SER A 181 -47.67 -14.33 17.64
N VAL A 182 -48.68 -13.46 17.72
CA VAL A 182 -49.68 -13.27 16.66
C VAL A 182 -49.05 -12.56 15.47
N VAL A 183 -48.20 -11.56 15.72
CA VAL A 183 -47.44 -10.86 14.67
C VAL A 183 -46.53 -11.83 13.92
N ASN A 184 -45.77 -12.65 14.64
CA ASN A 184 -44.89 -13.66 14.05
C ASN A 184 -45.69 -14.67 13.18
N LYS A 185 -46.83 -15.18 13.69
CA LYS A 185 -47.71 -16.07 12.90
C LYS A 185 -48.23 -15.40 11.63
N ARG A 186 -48.63 -14.12 11.70
CA ARG A 186 -49.10 -13.36 10.53
C ARG A 186 -47.96 -13.14 9.52
N LYS A 187 -46.77 -12.74 9.99
CA LYS A 187 -45.56 -12.60 9.17
C LYS A 187 -45.22 -13.90 8.44
N ALA A 188 -45.19 -15.03 9.16
CA ALA A 188 -44.90 -16.34 8.56
C ALA A 188 -45.93 -16.71 7.48
N LYS A 189 -47.22 -16.45 7.72
CA LYS A 189 -48.28 -16.68 6.72
C LYS A 189 -48.11 -15.80 5.48
N ILE A 190 -47.72 -14.54 5.65
CA ILE A 190 -47.47 -13.63 4.52
C ILE A 190 -46.26 -14.08 3.71
N LEU A 191 -45.16 -14.48 4.37
CA LEU A 191 -43.97 -14.99 3.69
C LEU A 191 -44.27 -16.27 2.89
N ALA A 192 -45.08 -17.19 3.45
CA ALA A 192 -45.52 -18.38 2.74
C ALA A 192 -46.40 -18.03 1.52
N LYS A 193 -47.26 -17.03 1.64
CA LYS A 193 -48.09 -16.52 0.53
C LYS A 193 -47.24 -15.88 -0.57
N LEU A 194 -46.27 -15.03 -0.22
CA LEU A 194 -45.33 -14.43 -1.16
C LEU A 194 -44.51 -15.49 -1.90
N ARG A 195 -44.00 -16.50 -1.19
CA ARG A 195 -43.29 -17.63 -1.80
C ARG A 195 -44.16 -18.32 -2.84
N LYS A 196 -45.41 -18.66 -2.50
CA LYS A 196 -46.35 -19.31 -3.43
C LYS A 196 -46.67 -18.45 -4.66
N ILE A 197 -46.79 -17.13 -4.49
CA ILE A 197 -47.02 -16.19 -5.61
C ILE A 197 -45.83 -16.14 -6.55
N ILE A 198 -44.61 -16.14 -5.99
CA ILE A 198 -43.37 -16.11 -6.78
C ILE A 198 -43.17 -17.44 -7.51
N GLU A 199 -43.38 -18.57 -6.85
CA GLU A 199 -43.25 -19.92 -7.44
C GLU A 199 -44.29 -20.17 -8.54
N ASN A 200 -45.53 -19.70 -8.38
CA ASN A 200 -46.60 -19.89 -9.37
C ASN A 200 -46.51 -18.95 -10.59
N LYS A 201 -45.66 -17.92 -10.56
CA LYS A 201 -45.40 -17.00 -11.69
C LYS A 201 -44.14 -17.38 -12.48
N ILE A 202 -43.55 -18.55 -12.18
CA ILE A 202 -42.44 -19.17 -12.92
C ILE A 202 -43.02 -20.08 -14.00
#